data_AF-A0A3R7F352-F1
#
_entry.id   AF-A0A3R7F352-F1
#
_cell.length_a   1.000
_cell.length_b   1.000
_cell.length_c   1.000
_cell.angle_alpha   90.00
_cell.angle_beta   90.00
_cell.angle_gamma   90.00
#
_symmetry.space_group_name_H-M   'P 1'
#
loop_
_entity.id
_entity.type
_entity.pdbx_description
1 polymer ?
#
loop_
_entity_poly.entity_id
_entity_poly.type
_entity_poly.pdbx_seq_one_letter_code
_entity_poly.pdbx_strand_id
1 'polypeptide(L)' 'MAKVVLAFSGGLDTSVMVKWLQEKYGYDVVTLTLDLGQGKDLKKVEEKAWSLG' A
#
# COMPACT_ATOMS: atom_id res chain seq x y z
N MET A 1 5.12 -15.81 -9.68
CA MET A 1 4.74 -14.75 -8.71
C MET A 1 4.33 -13.54 -9.51
N ALA A 2 3.03 -13.18 -9.51
CA ALA A 2 2.55 -12.01 -10.23
C ALA A 2 2.83 -10.74 -9.41
N LYS A 3 3.04 -9.62 -10.10
CA LYS A 3 3.28 -8.32 -9.48
C LYS A 3 2.08 -7.41 -9.73
N VAL A 4 1.63 -6.70 -8.70
CA VAL A 4 0.48 -5.79 -8.77
C VAL A 4 0.85 -4.42 -8.23
N VAL A 5 0.28 -3.39 -8.85
CA VAL A 5 0.36 -2.02 -8.32
C VAL A 5 -0.95 -1.72 -7.60
N LEU A 6 -0.87 -1.37 -6.33
CA LEU A 6 -2.02 -1.01 -5.49
C LEU A 6 -2.01 0.49 -5.23
N ALA A 7 -3.10 1.17 -5.59
CA ALA A 7 -3.36 2.52 -5.11
C ALA A 7 -3.51 2.50 -3.57
N PHE A 8 -2.52 3.04 -2.87
CA PHE A 8 -2.39 2.95 -1.43
C PHE A 8 -2.60 4.32 -0.79
N SER A 9 -3.50 4.40 0.18
CA SER A 9 -3.87 5.68 0.80
C SER A 9 -3.26 5.89 2.19
N GLY A 10 -2.60 4.86 2.73
CA GLY A 10 -2.17 4.77 4.13
C GLY A 10 -3.30 4.41 5.11
N GLY A 11 -4.55 4.34 4.66
CA GLY A 11 -5.70 3.98 5.49
C GLY A 11 -5.73 2.50 5.90
N LEU A 12 -6.63 2.16 6.83
CA LEU A 12 -6.83 0.78 7.30
C LEU A 12 -7.15 -0.17 6.13
N ASP A 13 -8.13 0.19 5.31
CA ASP A 13 -8.62 -0.68 4.22
C ASP A 13 -7.52 -1.01 3.21
N THR A 14 -6.76 0.00 2.77
CA THR A 14 -5.64 -0.24 1.84
C THR A 14 -4.48 -0.99 2.50
N SER A 15 -4.34 -0.91 3.83
CA SER A 15 -3.32 -1.69 4.57
C SER A 15 -3.69 -3.17 4.65
N VAL A 16 -4.97 -3.46 4.93
CA VAL A 16 -5.50 -4.83 4.90
C VAL A 16 -5.39 -5.41 3.49
N MET A 17 -5.65 -4.60 2.46
CA MET A 17 -5.55 -5.03 1.07
C MET A 17 -4.13 -5.48 0.68
N VAL A 18 -3.08 -4.79 1.15
CA VAL A 18 -1.68 -5.21 0.93
C VAL A 18 -1.47 -6.63 1.45
N LYS A 19 -1.80 -6.89 2.72
CA LYS A 19 -1.65 -8.21 3.34
C LYS A 19 -2.50 -9.27 2.65
N TRP A 20 -3.73 -8.93 2.31
CA TRP A 20 -4.64 -9.87 1.65
C TRP A 20 -4.13 -10.30 0.27
N LEU A 21 -3.58 -9.39 -0.54
CA LEU A 21 -2.98 -9.71 -1.84
C LEU A 21 -1.73 -10.60 -1.69
N GLN A 22 -0.90 -10.31 -0.69
CA GLN A 22 0.28 -11.13 -0.36
C GLN A 22 -0.13 -12.53 0.09
N GLU A 23 -1.06 -12.66 1.06
CA GLU A 23 -1.42 -13.93 1.68
C GLU A 23 -2.32 -14.80 0.79
N LYS A 24 -3.34 -14.21 0.15
CA LYS A 24 -4.32 -14.98 -0.62
C LYS A 24 -3.82 -15.34 -2.01
N TYR A 25 -3.02 -14.49 -2.63
CA TYR A 25 -2.59 -14.67 -4.02
C TYR A 25 -1.08 -14.81 -4.19
N GLY A 26 -0.27 -14.60 -3.15
CA GLY A 26 1.19 -14.67 -3.25
C GLY A 26 1.74 -13.60 -4.20
N TYR A 27 1.10 -12.42 -4.26
CA TYR A 27 1.53 -11.35 -5.15
C TYR A 27 2.64 -10.50 -4.54
N ASP A 28 3.55 -10.05 -5.39
CA ASP A 28 4.48 -8.95 -5.07
C ASP A 28 3.72 -7.63 -5.23
N VAL A 29 3.51 -6.92 -4.12
CA VAL A 29 2.66 -5.73 -4.07
C VAL A 29 3.53 -4.48 -4.09
N VAL A 30 3.37 -3.65 -5.13
CA VAL A 30 3.96 -2.31 -5.20
C VAL A 30 2.89 -1.29 -4.83
N THR A 31 3.12 -0.50 -3.80
CA THR A 31 2.17 0.56 -3.42
C THR A 31 2.43 1.85 -4.21
N LEU A 32 1.36 2.52 -4.63
CA LEU A 32 1.40 3.84 -5.26
C LEU A 32 0.56 4.80 -4.45
N THR A 33 1.21 5.86 -3.95
CA THR A 33 0.55 6.97 -3.27
C THR A 33 0.80 8.25 -4.07
N LEU A 34 -0.25 9.03 -4.33
CA LEU A 34 -0.17 10.30 -5.06
C LEU A 34 -0.66 11.44 -4.17
N ASP A 35 0.11 12.52 -4.13
CA ASP A 35 -0.35 13.78 -3.56
C ASP A 35 -1.15 14.56 -4.61
N LEU A 36 -2.40 14.79 -4.29
CA LEU A 36 -3.37 15.54 -5.09
C LEU A 36 -3.92 16.73 -4.29
N GLY A 37 -3.19 17.19 -3.26
CA GLY A 37 -3.62 18.26 -2.36
C GLY A 37 -4.38 17.77 -1.12
N GLN A 38 -4.23 16.51 -0.72
CA GLN A 38 -4.94 15.97 0.45
C GLN A 38 -4.31 16.41 1.80
N GLY A 39 -3.14 17.06 1.78
CA GLY A 39 -2.45 17.51 3.00
C GLY A 39 -1.95 16.38 3.90
N LYS A 40 -1.78 15.16 3.35
CA LYS A 40 -1.29 13.99 4.08
C LYS A 40 0.24 14.03 4.20
N ASP A 41 0.73 13.48 5.31
CA ASP A 41 2.15 13.21 5.50
C ASP A 41 2.56 11.97 4.70
N LEU A 42 3.06 12.19 3.48
CA LEU A 42 3.47 11.11 2.58
C LEU A 42 4.57 10.22 3.17
N LYS A 43 5.45 10.78 4.02
CA LYS A 43 6.50 9.99 4.68
C LYS A 43 5.90 8.95 5.62
N LYS A 44 4.89 9.33 6.41
CA LYS A 44 4.17 8.38 7.27
C LYS A 44 3.44 7.31 6.46
N VAL A 45 2.88 7.67 5.31
CA VAL A 45 2.21 6.70 4.42
C VAL A 45 3.24 5.72 3.85
N GLU A 46 4.40 6.20 3.42
CA GLU A 46 5.51 5.38 2.93
C GLU A 46 6.05 4.45 4.03
N GLU A 47 6.36 4.97 5.22
CA GLU A 47 6.80 4.17 6.38
C GLU A 47 5.80 3.06 6.71
N LYS A 48 4.51 3.39 6.67
CA LYS A 48 3.46 2.40 6.88
C LYS A 48 3.44 1.34 5.78
N ALA A 49 3.59 1.72 4.51
CA ALA A 49 3.69 0.75 3.42
C ALA A 49 4.85 -0.23 3.64
N TRP A 50 6.04 0.27 3.98
CA TRP A 50 7.21 -0.56 4.28
C TRP A 50 7.01 -1.48 5.49
N SER A 51 6.28 -1.03 6.52
CA SER A 51 5.95 -1.85 7.69
C SER A 51 5.06 -3.05 7.37
N LEU A 52 4.33 -3.02 6.25
CA LEU A 52 3.44 -4.10 5.82
C LEU A 52 4.16 -5.17 4.99
N GLY A 53 5.45 -5.00 4.70
CA GLY A 53 6.22 -5.90 3.84
C GLY A 53 5.72 -5.94 2.40
#